data_AF-A0A4Q4MUZ1-F1
#
_entry.id   AF-A0A4Q4MUZ1-F1
#
_cell.length_a   1.000
_cell.length_b   1.000
_cell.length_c   1.000
_cell.angle_alpha   90.00
_cell.angle_beta   90.00
_cell.angle_gamma   90.00
#
_symmetry.space_group_name_H-M   'P 1'
#
loop_
_entity.id
_entity.type
_entity.pdbx_description
1 polymer ?
#
loop_
_entity_poly.entity_id
_entity_poly.type
_entity_poly.pdbx_seq_one_letter_code
_entity_poly.pdbx_strand_id
1 'polypeptide(L)'
;MSEEELKKSLGTIRQSPGPQYESLFGNLAMYQGDIIFDATRHYTTEVWGQYGVPVHSYRFSVVPNGIDPEILGVPHFQEIPFVFRNFDGVGHEVNRLASASFKPRQKYLQVSNLMSRMWISFVNEHSPNGHDVENFNVTWPTYKPGNAVNMLFAIDKTKLEQDTYRTDAIRYIIESFGDLRV
;
A
#
# COMPACT_ATOMS: atom_id res chain seq x y z
N MET A 1 -13.27 -15.66 -13.22
CA MET A 1 -11.95 -15.66 -12.57
C MET A 1 -11.62 -17.11 -12.22
N SER A 2 -10.46 -17.60 -12.62
CA SER A 2 -9.96 -18.91 -12.21
C SER A 2 -9.54 -18.91 -10.74
N GLU A 3 -9.37 -20.09 -10.14
CA GLU A 3 -8.88 -20.21 -8.76
C GLU A 3 -7.47 -19.62 -8.60
N GLU A 4 -6.62 -19.74 -9.64
CA GLU A 4 -5.27 -19.18 -9.65
C GLU A 4 -5.29 -17.65 -9.72
N GLU A 5 -6.16 -17.07 -10.55
CA GLU A 5 -6.37 -15.62 -10.62
C GLU A 5 -6.90 -15.08 -9.30
N LEU A 6 -7.83 -15.81 -8.66
CA LEU A 6 -8.37 -15.44 -7.36
C LEU A 6 -7.28 -15.46 -6.28
N LYS A 7 -6.50 -16.54 -6.22
CA LYS A 7 -5.39 -16.67 -5.26
C LYS A 7 -4.34 -15.57 -5.46
N LYS A 8 -3.99 -15.28 -6.72
CA LYS A 8 -3.07 -14.18 -7.06
C LYS A 8 -3.62 -12.83 -6.58
N SER A 9 -4.92 -12.61 -6.73
CA SER A 9 -5.56 -11.37 -6.33
C SER A 9 -5.62 -11.20 -4.81
N LEU A 10 -6.00 -12.26 -4.09
CA LEU A 10 -6.11 -12.26 -2.62
C LEU A 10 -4.73 -12.08 -1.95
N GLY A 11 -3.64 -12.35 -2.67
CA GLY A 11 -2.29 -12.25 -2.13
C GLY A 11 -2.09 -13.27 -1.01
N THR A 12 -1.92 -12.78 0.22
CA THR A 12 -1.77 -13.64 1.39
C THR A 12 -3.11 -14.03 2.02
N ILE A 13 -4.18 -13.28 1.76
CA ILE A 13 -5.48 -13.47 2.40
C ILE A 13 -6.10 -14.79 1.91
N ARG A 14 -6.64 -15.59 2.83
CA ARG A 14 -7.40 -16.79 2.50
C ARG A 14 -8.84 -16.41 2.18
N GLN A 15 -9.42 -17.08 1.17
CA GLN A 15 -10.83 -16.87 0.81
C GLN A 15 -11.77 -17.18 1.99
N SER A 16 -11.48 -18.27 2.71
CA SER A 16 -12.12 -18.66 3.97
C SER A 16 -11.02 -19.04 4.98
N PRO A 17 -10.61 -18.12 5.87
CA PRO A 17 -9.49 -18.38 6.79
C PRO A 17 -9.77 -19.40 7.91
N GLY A 18 -11.03 -19.74 8.17
CA GLY A 18 -11.43 -20.70 9.20
C GLY A 18 -12.94 -20.74 9.42
N PRO A 19 -13.44 -21.66 10.27
CA PRO A 19 -14.88 -21.90 10.46
C PRO A 19 -15.69 -20.69 10.96
N GLN A 20 -15.03 -19.72 11.60
CA GLN A 20 -15.64 -18.48 12.07
C GLN A 20 -15.81 -17.42 10.96
N TYR A 21 -15.25 -17.66 9.76
CA TYR A 21 -15.33 -16.77 8.62
C TYR A 21 -16.13 -17.43 7.49
N GLU A 22 -17.07 -16.68 6.94
CA GLU A 22 -17.88 -17.12 5.81
C GLU A 22 -17.03 -17.38 4.55
N SER A 23 -17.56 -18.20 3.64
CA SER A 23 -16.86 -18.64 2.41
C SER A 23 -16.49 -17.51 1.44
N LEU A 24 -17.06 -16.32 1.61
CA LEU A 24 -16.81 -15.14 0.78
C LEU A 24 -15.95 -14.07 1.47
N PHE A 25 -15.42 -14.35 2.67
CA PHE A 25 -14.67 -13.37 3.46
C PHE A 25 -13.57 -12.65 2.65
N GLY A 26 -12.66 -13.40 2.01
CA GLY A 26 -11.56 -12.79 1.25
C GLY A 26 -12.04 -11.99 0.04
N ASN A 27 -13.11 -12.44 -0.63
CA ASN A 27 -13.71 -11.74 -1.76
C ASN A 27 -14.31 -10.40 -1.32
N LEU A 28 -15.06 -10.41 -0.21
CA LEU A 28 -15.67 -9.21 0.34
C LEU A 28 -14.61 -8.22 0.84
N ALA A 29 -13.56 -8.71 1.50
CA ALA A 29 -12.45 -7.88 1.95
C ALA A 29 -11.76 -7.15 0.79
N MET A 30 -11.49 -7.85 -0.32
CA MET A 30 -10.93 -7.20 -1.52
C MET A 30 -11.89 -6.20 -2.14
N TYR A 31 -13.16 -6.56 -2.33
CA TYR A 31 -14.15 -5.66 -2.92
C TYR A 31 -14.34 -4.38 -2.08
N GLN A 32 -14.39 -4.52 -0.75
CA GLN A 32 -14.46 -3.38 0.16
C GLN A 32 -13.20 -2.51 0.11
N GLY A 33 -12.01 -3.13 0.04
CA GLY A 33 -10.76 -2.41 -0.14
C GLY A 33 -10.74 -1.60 -1.44
N ASP A 34 -11.15 -2.24 -2.54
CA ASP A 34 -11.19 -1.61 -3.86
C ASP A 34 -12.16 -0.41 -3.87
N ILE A 35 -13.40 -0.59 -3.39
CA ILE A 35 -14.43 0.46 -3.50
C ILE A 35 -14.19 1.64 -2.56
N ILE A 36 -13.65 1.41 -1.36
CA ILE A 36 -13.44 2.47 -0.37
C ILE A 36 -12.12 3.21 -0.62
N PHE A 37 -11.04 2.48 -0.94
CA PHE A 37 -9.69 3.03 -0.94
C PHE A 37 -9.02 3.05 -2.32
N ASP A 38 -8.89 1.89 -2.98
CA ASP A 38 -8.04 1.83 -4.16
C ASP A 38 -8.68 2.57 -5.36
N ALA A 39 -9.97 2.42 -5.60
CA ALA A 39 -10.65 3.12 -6.68
C ALA A 39 -10.60 4.65 -6.54
N THR A 40 -10.82 5.15 -5.33
CA THR A 40 -10.76 6.59 -5.06
C THR A 40 -9.34 7.13 -5.20
N ARG A 41 -8.33 6.40 -4.71
CA ARG A 41 -6.91 6.71 -4.93
C ARG A 41 -6.58 6.76 -6.42
N HIS A 42 -6.84 5.68 -7.16
CA HIS A 42 -6.54 5.57 -8.58
C HIS A 42 -7.18 6.72 -9.36
N TYR A 43 -8.48 6.95 -9.17
CA TYR A 43 -9.20 8.03 -9.85
C TYR A 43 -8.59 9.40 -9.55
N THR A 44 -8.33 9.70 -8.27
CA THR A 44 -7.73 10.98 -7.86
C THR A 44 -6.35 11.19 -8.49
N THR A 45 -5.48 10.18 -8.45
CA THR A 45 -4.14 10.29 -9.03
C THR A 45 -4.15 10.42 -10.56
N GLU A 46 -5.09 9.76 -11.23
CA GLU A 46 -5.29 9.89 -12.68
C GLU A 46 -5.75 11.30 -13.05
N VAL A 47 -6.78 11.81 -12.38
CA VAL A 47 -7.29 13.17 -12.62
C VAL A 47 -6.19 14.22 -12.36
N TRP A 48 -5.50 14.16 -11.22
CA TRP A 48 -4.40 15.08 -10.93
C TRP A 48 -3.29 15.03 -11.99
N GLY A 49 -2.90 13.82 -12.40
CA GLY A 49 -1.92 13.64 -13.47
C GLY A 49 -2.36 14.20 -14.82
N GLN A 50 -3.65 14.08 -15.17
CA GLN A 50 -4.21 14.65 -16.41
C GLN A 50 -4.18 16.18 -16.41
N TYR A 51 -4.39 16.81 -15.26
CA TYR A 51 -4.32 18.27 -15.10
C TYR A 51 -2.90 18.79 -14.83
N GLY A 52 -1.87 17.93 -14.91
CA GLY A 52 -0.47 18.32 -14.71
C GLY A 52 -0.11 18.65 -13.27
N VAL A 53 -0.94 18.26 -12.29
CA VAL A 53 -0.63 18.37 -10.87
C VAL A 53 0.39 17.28 -10.51
N PRO A 54 1.58 17.62 -9.97
CA PRO A 54 2.54 16.63 -9.53
C PRO A 54 1.93 15.74 -8.44
N VAL A 55 1.86 14.44 -8.70
CA VAL A 55 1.31 13.44 -7.79
C VAL A 55 2.25 12.25 -7.71
N HIS A 56 2.47 11.74 -6.50
CA HIS A 56 3.29 10.56 -6.25
C HIS A 56 2.41 9.48 -5.65
N SER A 57 2.40 8.29 -6.25
CA SER A 57 1.57 7.16 -5.79
C SER A 57 2.44 6.05 -5.21
N TYR A 58 1.95 5.37 -4.17
CA TYR A 58 2.63 4.23 -3.58
C TYR A 58 1.67 3.08 -3.24
N ARG A 59 2.25 1.90 -3.10
CA ARG A 59 1.61 0.74 -2.48
C ARG A 59 2.45 0.27 -1.30
N PHE A 60 1.80 0.06 -0.16
CA PHE A 60 2.45 -0.48 1.02
C PHE A 60 2.13 -1.97 1.15
N SER A 61 3.15 -2.82 1.24
CA SER A 61 2.96 -4.28 1.26
C SER A 61 3.70 -4.97 2.42
N VAL A 62 4.00 -4.23 3.48
CA VAL A 62 4.65 -4.80 4.68
C VAL A 62 3.57 -5.22 5.66
N VAL A 63 3.56 -6.50 6.04
CA VAL A 63 2.74 -7.00 7.15
C VAL A 63 3.49 -6.68 8.45
N PRO A 64 2.98 -5.76 9.29
CA PRO A 64 3.63 -5.41 10.55
C PRO A 64 3.42 -6.48 11.63
N ASN A 65 4.09 -6.29 12.75
CA ASN A 65 3.97 -7.17 13.91
C ASN A 65 2.54 -7.22 14.46
N GLY A 66 2.14 -8.42 14.90
CA GLY A 66 0.83 -8.69 15.50
C GLY A 66 -0.33 -8.63 14.52
N ILE A 67 -0.09 -8.94 13.24
CA ILE A 67 -1.12 -9.07 12.21
C ILE A 67 -0.98 -10.44 11.55
N ASP A 68 -2.11 -11.14 11.42
CA ASP A 68 -2.18 -12.39 10.67
C ASP A 68 -2.31 -12.08 9.16
N PRO A 69 -1.28 -12.39 8.35
CA PRO A 69 -1.31 -12.10 6.91
C PRO A 69 -2.32 -12.96 6.15
N GLU A 70 -2.71 -14.12 6.69
CA GLU A 70 -3.66 -15.04 6.04
C GLU A 70 -5.11 -14.63 6.27
N ILE A 71 -5.36 -13.78 7.27
CA ILE A 71 -6.70 -13.24 7.56
C ILE A 71 -6.79 -11.79 7.06
N LEU A 72 -5.85 -10.93 7.45
CA LEU A 72 -5.96 -9.48 7.24
C LEU A 72 -5.05 -8.95 6.14
N GLY A 73 -4.08 -9.74 5.68
CA GLY A 73 -3.05 -9.27 4.76
C GLY A 73 -2.30 -8.06 5.32
N VAL A 74 -2.34 -6.95 4.58
CA VAL A 74 -1.87 -5.64 5.03
C VAL A 74 -3.09 -4.74 5.19
N PRO A 75 -3.71 -4.68 6.39
CA PRO A 75 -4.93 -3.92 6.55
C PRO A 75 -4.69 -2.41 6.43
N HIS A 76 -5.78 -1.66 6.32
CA HIS A 76 -5.75 -0.20 6.34
C HIS A 76 -4.97 0.34 7.56
N PHE A 77 -4.32 1.50 7.40
CA PHE A 77 -3.60 2.25 8.43
C PHE A 77 -2.25 1.65 8.89
N GLN A 78 -1.87 0.47 8.41
CA GLN A 78 -0.69 -0.24 8.92
C GLN A 78 0.66 0.36 8.52
N GLU A 79 0.68 1.27 7.56
CA GLU A 79 1.87 2.02 7.16
C GLU A 79 2.19 3.18 8.11
N ILE A 80 1.22 3.65 8.89
CA ILE A 80 1.36 4.86 9.72
C ILE A 80 2.56 4.78 10.69
N PRO A 81 2.77 3.69 11.44
CA PRO A 81 3.97 3.57 12.28
C PRO A 81 5.30 3.67 11.50
N PHE A 82 5.30 3.27 10.22
CA PHE A 82 6.46 3.36 9.34
C PHE A 82 6.70 4.80 8.89
N VAL A 83 5.64 5.52 8.50
CA VAL A 83 5.68 6.94 8.12
C VAL A 83 6.23 7.81 9.26
N PHE A 84 5.73 7.60 10.48
CA PHE A 84 6.12 8.40 11.65
C PHE A 84 7.41 7.95 12.32
N ARG A 85 8.07 6.91 11.81
CA ARG A 85 9.27 6.34 12.44
C ARG A 85 9.03 5.98 13.91
N ASN A 86 7.86 5.43 14.21
CA ASN A 86 7.42 5.12 15.57
C ASN A 86 8.06 3.82 16.06
N PHE A 87 9.37 3.84 16.27
CA PHE A 87 10.15 2.66 16.62
C PHE A 87 9.76 2.05 17.97
N ASP A 88 9.30 2.88 18.89
CA ASP A 88 8.92 2.47 20.24
C ASP A 88 7.44 2.09 20.34
N GLY A 89 6.65 2.31 19.28
CA GLY A 89 5.22 1.97 19.25
C GLY A 89 4.36 2.86 20.15
N VAL A 90 4.82 4.09 20.43
CA VAL A 90 4.12 5.04 21.31
C VAL A 90 2.72 5.30 20.74
N GLY A 91 1.70 5.17 21.60
CA GLY A 91 0.30 5.38 21.21
C GLY A 91 -0.38 4.20 20.52
N HIS A 92 0.28 3.04 20.40
CA HIS A 92 -0.33 1.81 19.89
C HIS A 92 -0.38 0.73 20.97
N GLU A 93 -1.47 -0.06 20.99
CA GLU A 93 -1.59 -1.22 21.89
C GLU A 93 -0.51 -2.28 21.63
N VAL A 94 -0.14 -2.44 20.36
CA VAL A 94 0.93 -3.33 19.92
C VAL A 94 1.94 -2.51 19.13
N ASN A 95 3.22 -2.63 19.49
CA ASN A 95 4.30 -2.06 18.68
C ASN A 95 4.37 -2.80 17.34
N ARG A 96 3.84 -2.18 16.28
CA ARG A 96 3.77 -2.71 14.91
C ARG A 96 5.13 -2.91 14.26
N LEU A 97 6.15 -2.24 14.80
CA LEU A 97 7.51 -2.30 14.31
C LEU A 97 8.36 -3.32 15.11
N ALA A 98 7.89 -3.84 16.24
CA ALA A 98 8.63 -4.81 17.04
C ALA A 98 8.82 -6.17 16.34
N SER A 99 9.81 -6.94 16.78
CA SER A 99 9.96 -8.35 16.41
C SER A 99 10.82 -9.05 17.44
N ALA A 100 10.52 -10.32 17.75
CA ALA A 100 11.35 -11.15 18.62
C ALA A 100 12.73 -11.45 18.00
N SER A 101 12.87 -11.32 16.67
CA SER A 101 14.11 -11.57 15.94
C SER A 101 14.73 -10.28 15.42
N PHE A 102 16.05 -10.17 15.57
CA PHE A 102 16.81 -8.98 15.14
C PHE A 102 16.66 -8.68 13.65
N LYS A 103 16.79 -9.70 12.79
CA LYS A 103 16.76 -9.51 11.32
C LYS A 103 15.41 -8.95 10.82
N PRO A 104 14.23 -9.53 11.16
CA PRO A 104 12.95 -8.92 10.81
C PRO A 104 12.77 -7.51 11.37
N ARG A 105 13.20 -7.26 12.63
CA ARG A 105 13.14 -5.92 13.23
C ARG A 105 13.89 -4.89 12.40
N GLN A 106 15.12 -5.20 11.99
CA GLN A 106 15.95 -4.31 11.17
C GLN A 106 15.29 -3.99 9.82
N LYS A 107 14.64 -4.97 9.19
CA LYS A 107 13.94 -4.74 7.92
C LYS A 107 12.76 -3.79 8.07
N TYR A 108 12.01 -3.88 9.17
CA TYR A 108 10.96 -2.88 9.47
C TYR A 108 11.54 -1.48 9.67
N LEU A 109 12.65 -1.38 10.43
CA LEU A 109 13.33 -0.10 10.66
C LEU A 109 13.84 0.53 9.36
N GLN A 110 14.39 -0.27 8.44
CA GLN A 110 14.88 0.21 7.14
C GLN A 110 13.75 0.79 6.29
N VAL A 111 12.63 0.06 6.14
CA VAL A 111 11.47 0.56 5.39
C VAL A 111 10.90 1.82 6.05
N SER A 112 10.79 1.83 7.38
CA SER A 112 10.29 3.00 8.12
C SER A 112 11.20 4.21 7.99
N ASN A 113 12.51 4.03 8.05
CA ASN A 113 13.46 5.12 7.84
C ASN A 113 13.31 5.72 6.44
N LEU A 114 13.23 4.87 5.41
CA LEU A 114 13.04 5.31 4.04
C LEU A 114 11.72 6.06 3.84
N MET A 115 10.60 5.48 4.27
CA MET A 115 9.28 6.11 4.17
C MET A 115 9.25 7.45 4.89
N SER A 116 9.71 7.50 6.14
CA SER A 116 9.70 8.72 6.94
C SER A 116 10.52 9.85 6.28
N ARG A 117 11.71 9.53 5.76
CA ARG A 117 12.56 10.50 5.05
C ARG A 117 11.93 10.99 3.74
N MET A 118 11.29 10.10 2.97
CA MET A 118 10.55 10.48 1.76
C MET A 118 9.35 11.38 2.06
N TRP A 119 8.59 11.08 3.13
CA TRP A 119 7.47 11.92 3.56
C TRP A 119 7.94 13.31 4.03
N ILE A 120 9.00 13.37 4.83
CA ILE A 120 9.60 14.63 5.26
C ILE A 120 10.08 15.43 4.05
N SER A 121 10.78 14.79 3.10
CA SER A 121 11.20 15.42 1.84
C SER A 121 10.01 16.00 1.08
N PHE A 122 8.92 15.23 0.92
CA PHE A 122 7.73 15.69 0.21
C PHE A 122 7.09 16.90 0.87
N VAL A 123 6.98 16.91 2.20
CA VAL A 123 6.40 18.04 2.95
C VAL A 123 7.25 19.31 2.82
N ASN A 124 8.57 19.20 2.75
CA ASN A 124 9.46 20.37 2.67
C ASN A 124 9.70 20.87 1.24
N GLU A 125 9.76 19.95 0.27
CA GLU A 125 10.27 20.24 -1.08
C GLU A 125 9.26 19.91 -2.18
N HIS A 126 8.06 19.45 -1.82
CA HIS A 126 7.04 18.95 -2.75
C HIS A 126 7.55 17.79 -3.64
N SER A 127 8.61 17.10 -3.20
CA SER A 127 9.16 15.91 -3.84
C SER A 127 9.66 14.93 -2.79
N PRO A 128 9.41 13.61 -2.92
CA PRO A 128 9.92 12.62 -1.98
C PRO A 128 11.42 12.30 -2.17
N ASN A 129 12.08 12.89 -3.18
CA ASN A 129 13.40 12.46 -3.65
C ASN A 129 14.60 13.09 -2.92
N GLY A 130 14.40 14.12 -2.10
CA GLY A 130 15.41 14.71 -1.20
C GLY A 130 15.58 13.92 0.12
N HIS A 131 15.32 12.61 0.10
CA HIS A 131 15.27 11.80 1.32
C HIS A 131 16.63 11.48 1.94
N ASP A 132 17.72 11.56 1.17
CA ASP A 132 19.11 11.36 1.63
C ASP A 132 19.29 10.07 2.46
N VAL A 133 18.77 8.96 1.93
CA VAL A 133 18.90 7.64 2.57
C VAL A 133 19.96 6.87 1.81
N GLU A 134 21.03 6.50 2.52
CA GLU A 134 22.13 5.76 1.94
C GLU A 134 21.66 4.43 1.32
N ASN A 135 22.29 4.04 0.20
CA ASN A 135 22.04 2.80 -0.51
C ASN A 135 20.63 2.65 -1.10
N PHE A 136 19.86 3.73 -1.22
CA PHE A 136 18.59 3.76 -1.95
C PHE A 136 18.62 4.84 -3.04
N ASN A 137 18.90 4.43 -4.28
CA ASN A 137 19.11 5.34 -5.42
C ASN A 137 17.93 5.33 -6.41
N VAL A 138 16.72 5.01 -5.96
CA VAL A 138 15.53 4.96 -6.82
C VAL A 138 14.80 6.29 -6.74
N THR A 139 14.69 6.98 -7.88
CA THR A 139 13.83 8.16 -8.01
C THR A 139 12.36 7.73 -8.04
N TRP A 140 11.54 8.30 -7.17
CA TRP A 140 10.09 8.16 -7.20
C TRP A 140 9.50 9.18 -8.19
N PRO A 141 9.04 8.76 -9.37
CA PRO A 141 8.55 9.67 -10.39
C PRO A 141 7.18 10.22 -10.00
N THR A 142 6.80 11.35 -10.63
CA THR A 142 5.42 11.79 -10.65
C THR A 142 4.59 10.83 -11.51
N TYR A 143 3.35 10.58 -11.10
CA TYR A 143 2.37 9.77 -11.80
C TYR A 143 2.11 10.35 -13.20
N LYS A 144 2.06 9.48 -14.20
CA LYS A 144 1.75 9.83 -15.59
C LYS A 144 0.60 8.98 -16.08
N PRO A 145 -0.56 9.56 -16.42
CA PRO A 145 -1.64 8.80 -17.05
C PRO A 145 -1.14 8.01 -18.27
N GLY A 146 -1.52 6.75 -18.38
CA GLY A 146 -1.07 5.83 -19.44
C GLY A 146 0.31 5.18 -19.23
N ASN A 147 1.12 5.66 -18.27
CA ASN A 147 2.37 5.01 -17.84
C ASN A 147 2.56 5.21 -16.32
N ALA A 148 1.56 4.77 -15.57
CA ALA A 148 1.45 4.98 -14.14
C ALA A 148 2.40 4.06 -13.37
N VAL A 149 3.13 4.63 -12.42
CA VAL A 149 4.13 3.93 -11.59
C VAL A 149 3.89 4.25 -10.13
N ASN A 150 3.93 3.22 -9.30
CA ASN A 150 3.95 3.35 -7.85
C ASN A 150 5.36 3.16 -7.29
N MET A 151 5.64 3.79 -6.15
CA MET A 151 6.64 3.27 -5.23
C MET A 151 6.03 2.12 -4.43
N LEU A 152 6.56 0.91 -4.57
CA LEU A 152 6.23 -0.21 -3.70
C LEU A 152 7.09 -0.12 -2.44
N PHE A 153 6.50 0.02 -1.27
CA PHE A 153 7.17 -0.17 0.02
C PHE A 153 7.00 -1.61 0.49
N ALA A 154 8.11 -2.35 0.48
CA ALA A 154 8.15 -3.76 0.81
C ALA A 154 9.48 -4.16 1.46
N ILE A 155 9.44 -5.19 2.30
CA ILE A 155 10.63 -5.78 2.91
C ILE A 155 11.57 -6.33 1.83
N ASP A 156 12.82 -5.87 1.83
CA ASP A 156 13.90 -6.21 0.88
C ASP A 156 13.57 -5.95 -0.61
N LYS A 157 12.43 -5.32 -0.91
CA LYS A 157 11.88 -5.21 -2.26
C LYS A 157 11.25 -3.85 -2.53
N THR A 158 11.66 -2.81 -1.79
CA THR A 158 11.19 -1.45 -2.06
C THR A 158 11.72 -1.01 -3.41
N LYS A 159 10.83 -0.68 -4.35
CA LYS A 159 11.16 -0.43 -5.77
C LYS A 159 10.01 0.27 -6.49
N LEU A 160 10.24 0.69 -7.73
CA LEU A 160 9.15 1.07 -8.63
C LEU A 160 8.39 -0.15 -9.14
N GLU A 161 7.08 -0.04 -9.23
CA GLU A 161 6.21 -1.00 -9.90
C GLU A 161 5.22 -0.28 -10.83
N GLN A 162 4.81 -0.94 -11.89
CA GLN A 162 3.69 -0.46 -12.71
C GLN A 162 2.42 -0.45 -11.85
N ASP A 163 1.61 0.60 -11.95
CA ASP A 163 0.33 0.70 -11.23
C ASP A 163 -0.75 -0.14 -11.91
N THR A 164 -0.51 -1.46 -11.99
CA THR A 164 -1.39 -2.46 -12.62
C THR A 164 -2.13 -3.31 -11.60
N TYR A 165 -2.09 -2.93 -10.32
CA TYR A 165 -2.77 -3.66 -9.27
C TYR A 165 -4.28 -3.57 -9.47
N ARG A 166 -4.92 -4.71 -9.77
CA ARG A 166 -6.38 -4.87 -9.92
C ARG A 166 -7.05 -3.84 -10.85
N THR A 167 -6.32 -3.31 -11.82
CA THR A 167 -6.77 -2.18 -12.65
C THR A 167 -8.13 -2.40 -13.30
N ASP A 168 -8.42 -3.59 -13.83
CA ASP A 168 -9.71 -3.85 -14.49
C ASP A 168 -10.90 -3.80 -13.51
N ALA A 169 -10.75 -4.40 -12.33
CA ALA A 169 -11.78 -4.39 -11.30
C ALA A 169 -11.99 -2.98 -10.73
N ILE A 170 -10.90 -2.26 -10.50
CA ILE A 170 -10.94 -0.88 -10.02
C ILE A 170 -11.54 0.05 -11.09
N ARG A 171 -11.20 -0.13 -12.37
CA ARG A 171 -11.77 0.65 -13.47
C ARG A 171 -13.28 0.49 -13.54
N TYR A 172 -13.78 -0.73 -13.41
CA TYR A 172 -15.22 -1.01 -13.35
C TYR A 172 -15.90 -0.27 -12.19
N ILE A 173 -15.28 -0.23 -11.01
CA ILE A 173 -15.80 0.52 -9.86
C ILE A 173 -15.81 2.03 -10.16
N ILE A 174 -14.72 2.58 -10.71
CA ILE A 174 -14.62 4.00 -11.04
C ILE A 174 -15.70 4.41 -12.05
N GLU A 175 -15.92 3.61 -13.09
CA GLU A 175 -16.97 3.84 -14.08
C GLU A 175 -18.36 3.83 -13.45
N SER A 176 -18.58 2.95 -12.46
CA SER A 176 -19.85 2.88 -11.73
C SER A 176 -20.12 4.08 -10.80
N PHE A 177 -19.10 4.87 -10.41
CA PHE A 177 -19.31 6.07 -9.60
C PHE A 177 -20.19 7.10 -10.32
N GLY A 178 -20.05 7.22 -11.64
CA GLY A 178 -20.88 8.10 -12.46
C GLY A 178 -22.36 7.72 -12.44
N ASP A 179 -22.64 6.42 -12.34
CA ASP A 179 -24.00 5.88 -12.25
C ASP A 179 -24.62 6.10 -10.85
N LEU A 180 -23.78 6.15 -9.81
CA LEU A 180 -24.20 6.26 -8.42
C LEU A 180 -24.43 7.71 -7.94
N ARG A 181 -24.06 8.73 -8.73
CA ARG A 181 -24.18 10.16 -8.39
C ARG A 181 -23.72 10.50 -6.96
N VAL A 182 -22.57 9.96 -6.55
CA VAL A 182 -21.92 10.27 -5.27
C VAL A 182 -20.85 11.33 -5.47
#